data_AF-A0A6G1Z1T0-F1
#
_entry.id   AF-A0A6G1Z1T0-F1
#
_cell.length_a   1.000
_cell.length_b   1.000
_cell.length_c   1.000
_cell.angle_alpha   90.00
_cell.angle_beta   90.00
_cell.angle_gamma   90.00
#
_symmetry.space_group_name_H-M   'P 1'
#
loop_
_entity.id
_entity.type
_entity.pdbx_description
1 polymer ?
#
loop_
_entity_poly.entity_id
_entity_poly.type
_entity_poly.pdbx_seq_one_letter_code
_entity_poly.pdbx_strand_id
1 'polypeptide(L)'
;MSDHEIPGRVRRAFGDHKSFEQVDDRTFESVTTPFDGVVSVSTQESGHVEFDVEVRVPMLSAVVADDVAEIVEDGWYETFELRIEDVNGVIAGSHDLDPDVRRVGEEAVVQTTFVDINERRGVDDAGAVIDYVEGTYVEGIIPGYEYTEPVTSILSRARDAAGTGF
;
A
#
# COMPACT_ATOMS: atom_id res chain seq x y z
N MET A 1 0.65 28.54 -17.15
CA MET A 1 -0.74 28.07 -16.97
C MET A 1 -0.65 26.81 -16.15
N SER A 2 -1.47 26.69 -15.11
CA SER A 2 -1.26 25.81 -13.97
C SER A 2 -1.22 24.32 -14.35
N ASP A 3 -0.01 23.76 -14.40
CA ASP A 3 0.29 22.34 -14.64
C ASP A 3 0.07 21.47 -13.38
N HIS A 4 -0.90 21.85 -12.54
CA HIS A 4 -1.01 21.39 -11.14
C HIS A 4 -2.33 20.67 -10.84
N GLU A 5 -3.28 20.66 -11.77
CA GLU A 5 -4.61 20.10 -11.52
C GLU A 5 -4.80 18.80 -12.32
N ILE A 6 -5.16 17.72 -11.65
CA ILE A 6 -5.45 16.44 -12.29
C ILE A 6 -6.75 16.51 -13.12
N PRO A 7 -6.85 15.74 -14.21
CA PRO A 7 -8.06 15.68 -15.02
C PRO A 7 -9.26 15.26 -14.20
N GLY A 8 -10.42 15.88 -14.44
CA GLY A 8 -11.65 15.57 -13.70
C GLY A 8 -12.09 14.10 -13.76
N ARG A 9 -11.68 13.35 -14.80
CA ARG A 9 -11.92 11.90 -14.88
C ARG A 9 -11.17 11.12 -13.79
N VAL A 10 -9.93 11.52 -13.48
CA VAL A 10 -9.09 10.90 -12.44
C VAL A 10 -9.67 11.18 -11.07
N ARG A 11 -9.98 12.45 -10.77
CA ARG A 11 -10.64 12.86 -9.52
C ARG A 11 -11.95 12.09 -9.30
N ARG A 12 -12.72 11.91 -10.37
CA ARG A 12 -13.97 11.14 -10.31
C ARG A 12 -13.71 9.64 -10.07
N ALA A 13 -12.69 9.05 -10.67
CA ALA A 13 -12.35 7.65 -10.46
C ALA A 13 -12.01 7.36 -8.99
N PHE A 14 -11.16 8.19 -8.36
CA PHE A 14 -10.89 8.09 -6.91
C PHE A 14 -12.16 8.24 -6.07
N GLY A 15 -12.98 9.27 -6.36
CA GLY A 15 -14.23 9.49 -5.64
C GLY A 15 -15.27 8.37 -5.80
N ASP A 16 -15.30 7.71 -6.96
CA ASP A 16 -16.18 6.56 -7.22
C ASP A 16 -15.67 5.28 -6.55
N HIS A 17 -14.35 5.12 -6.35
CA HIS A 17 -13.72 3.93 -5.74
C HIS A 17 -13.94 3.85 -4.22
N LYS A 18 -14.08 4.99 -3.54
CA LYS A 18 -14.35 5.12 -2.08
C LYS A 18 -13.26 4.59 -1.13
N SER A 19 -12.22 3.95 -1.64
CA SER A 19 -11.07 3.52 -0.82
C SER A 19 -10.09 4.65 -0.53
N PHE A 20 -10.31 5.83 -1.11
CA PHE A 20 -9.38 6.94 -1.07
C PHE A 20 -10.06 8.25 -0.68
N GLU A 21 -9.37 9.05 0.10
CA GLU A 21 -9.72 10.45 0.38
C GLU A 21 -8.68 11.38 -0.23
N GLN A 22 -9.14 12.50 -0.80
CA GLN A 22 -8.25 13.48 -1.41
C GLN A 22 -7.62 14.37 -0.32
N VAL A 23 -6.29 14.39 -0.25
CA VAL A 23 -5.53 15.20 0.73
C VAL A 23 -4.86 16.42 0.10
N ASP A 24 -4.53 16.35 -1.18
CA ASP A 24 -4.01 17.48 -1.99
C ASP A 24 -4.57 17.39 -3.43
N ASP A 25 -4.28 18.38 -4.26
CA ASP A 25 -4.72 18.47 -5.66
C ASP A 25 -4.39 17.22 -6.48
N ARG A 26 -3.33 16.50 -6.11
CA ARG A 26 -2.81 15.33 -6.82
C ARG A 26 -2.50 14.13 -5.92
N THR A 27 -2.92 14.18 -4.66
CA THR A 27 -2.55 13.17 -3.67
C THR A 27 -3.79 12.66 -2.95
N PHE A 28 -3.86 11.34 -2.83
CA PHE A 28 -4.97 10.60 -2.27
C PHE A 28 -4.46 9.63 -1.23
N GLU A 29 -5.07 9.60 -0.07
CA GLU A 29 -4.74 8.69 1.03
C GLU A 29 -5.76 7.56 1.07
N SER A 30 -5.28 6.33 1.25
CA SER A 30 -6.13 5.16 1.42
C SER A 30 -6.79 5.17 2.80
N VAL A 31 -8.08 4.87 2.85
CA VAL A 31 -8.86 4.72 4.08
C VAL A 31 -9.24 3.28 4.37
N THR A 32 -8.79 2.34 3.55
CA THR A 32 -9.06 0.90 3.71
C THR A 32 -8.00 0.18 4.51
N THR A 33 -6.78 0.71 4.54
CA THR A 33 -5.66 0.20 5.31
C THR A 33 -5.41 1.06 6.55
N PRO A 34 -4.92 0.50 7.68
CA PRO A 34 -4.50 1.28 8.83
C PRO A 34 -3.04 1.75 8.72
N PHE A 35 -2.36 1.38 7.65
CA PHE A 35 -1.05 1.89 7.28
C PHE A 35 -1.16 3.21 6.51
N ASP A 36 -0.05 3.94 6.40
CA ASP A 36 0.00 5.15 5.57
C ASP A 36 0.17 4.75 4.10
N GLY A 37 -0.94 4.71 3.36
CA GLY A 37 -0.99 4.37 1.94
C GLY A 37 -1.38 5.59 1.11
N VAL A 38 -0.46 6.10 0.29
CA VAL A 38 -0.64 7.32 -0.48
C VAL A 38 -0.47 7.06 -1.96
N VAL A 39 -1.36 7.64 -2.77
CA VAL A 39 -1.28 7.65 -4.23
C VAL A 39 -1.14 9.08 -4.71
N SER A 40 -0.01 9.38 -5.34
CA SER A 40 0.19 10.63 -6.07
C SER A 40 -0.02 10.41 -7.56
N VAL A 41 -0.60 11.40 -8.24
CA VAL A 41 -0.93 11.29 -9.67
C VAL A 41 -0.34 12.41 -10.52
N SER A 42 0.18 12.05 -11.68
CA SER A 42 0.74 12.96 -12.66
C SER A 42 0.14 12.68 -14.04
N THR A 43 -0.10 13.72 -14.85
CA THR A 43 -0.59 13.54 -16.23
C THR A 43 0.52 13.63 -17.23
N GLN A 44 0.52 12.71 -18.19
CA GLN A 44 1.42 12.75 -19.33
C GLN A 44 0.74 13.31 -20.59
N GLU A 45 1.54 13.77 -21.55
CA GLU A 45 1.08 14.49 -22.76
C GLU A 45 0.09 13.68 -23.63
N SER A 46 0.02 12.36 -23.45
CA SER A 46 -0.84 11.44 -24.21
C SER A 46 -2.15 11.04 -23.50
N GLY A 47 -2.55 11.78 -22.46
CA GLY A 47 -3.74 11.46 -21.65
C GLY A 47 -3.56 10.25 -20.73
N HIS A 48 -2.35 9.68 -20.70
CA HIS A 48 -1.96 8.69 -19.72
C HIS A 48 -1.78 9.38 -18.36
N VAL A 49 -2.03 8.61 -17.32
CA VAL A 49 -1.90 9.02 -15.93
C VAL A 49 -0.86 8.13 -15.29
N GLU A 50 0.12 8.76 -14.67
CA GLU A 50 1.10 8.10 -13.83
C GLU A 50 0.56 8.07 -12.40
N PHE A 51 0.73 6.94 -11.75
CA PHE A 51 0.32 6.66 -10.38
C PHE A 51 1.58 6.28 -9.61
N ASP A 52 1.95 7.12 -8.66
CA ASP A 52 3.01 6.86 -7.70
C ASP A 52 2.37 6.38 -6.41
N VAL A 53 2.54 5.10 -6.08
CA VAL A 53 2.00 4.49 -4.88
C VAL A 53 3.11 4.38 -3.84
N GLU A 54 2.88 4.91 -2.65
CA GLU A 54 3.75 4.77 -1.49
C GLU A 54 2.97 4.15 -0.33
N VAL A 55 3.51 3.11 0.28
CA VAL A 55 2.93 2.49 1.48
C VAL A 55 3.99 2.40 2.56
N ARG A 56 3.70 2.92 3.75
CA ARG A 56 4.59 2.82 4.91
C ARG A 56 4.01 1.85 5.92
N VAL A 57 4.76 0.80 6.19
CA VAL A 57 4.44 -0.18 7.23
C VAL A 57 5.46 -0.09 8.35
N PRO A 58 5.06 -0.26 9.62
CA PRO A 58 5.99 -0.28 10.73
C PRO A 58 6.93 -1.48 10.61
N MET A 59 8.16 -1.35 11.09
CA MET A 59 9.00 -2.50 11.39
C MET A 59 8.43 -3.26 12.60
N LEU A 60 8.72 -4.55 12.75
CA LEU A 60 8.19 -5.34 13.87
C LEU A 60 8.52 -4.71 15.24
N SER A 61 9.73 -4.21 15.43
CA SER A 61 10.13 -3.58 16.70
C SER A 61 9.30 -2.35 17.08
N ALA A 62 8.71 -1.65 16.11
CA ALA A 62 7.87 -0.48 16.35
C ALA A 62 6.48 -0.83 16.89
N VAL A 63 6.05 -2.08 16.71
CA VAL A 63 4.68 -2.55 17.02
C VAL A 63 4.65 -3.81 17.88
N VAL A 64 5.77 -4.16 18.51
CA VAL A 64 5.84 -5.23 19.50
C VAL A 64 6.09 -4.60 20.88
N ALA A 65 5.39 -5.09 21.90
CA ALA A 65 5.48 -4.54 23.26
C ALA A 65 6.86 -4.74 23.91
N ASP A 66 7.53 -5.84 23.55
CA ASP A 66 8.85 -6.24 24.00
C ASP A 66 9.90 -6.14 22.88
N ASP A 67 11.18 -6.31 23.23
CA ASP A 67 12.27 -6.26 22.27
C ASP A 67 12.19 -7.37 21.19
N VAL A 68 12.34 -6.96 19.93
CA VAL A 68 12.56 -7.87 18.79
C VAL A 68 14.07 -7.97 18.54
N ALA A 69 14.59 -9.20 18.44
CA ALA A 69 16.01 -9.38 18.14
C ALA A 69 16.32 -8.88 16.72
N GLU A 70 17.44 -8.16 16.54
CA GLU A 70 17.83 -7.57 15.24
C GLU A 70 17.80 -8.60 14.09
N ILE A 71 18.32 -9.82 14.33
CA ILE A 71 18.31 -10.89 13.32
C ILE A 71 16.91 -11.33 12.89
N VAL A 72 15.92 -11.22 13.77
CA VAL A 72 14.52 -11.55 13.47
C VAL A 72 13.90 -10.42 12.65
N GLU A 73 14.17 -9.18 13.01
CA GLU A 73 13.69 -8.01 12.28
C GLU A 73 14.28 -7.92 10.88
N ASP A 74 15.59 -8.14 10.73
CA ASP A 74 16.26 -8.13 9.43
C ASP A 74 15.73 -9.27 8.54
N GLY A 75 15.61 -10.48 9.08
CA GLY A 75 15.07 -11.61 8.32
C GLY A 75 13.60 -11.43 7.92
N TRP A 76 12.81 -10.77 8.77
CA TRP A 76 11.44 -10.39 8.42
C TRP A 76 11.42 -9.36 7.30
N TYR A 77 12.25 -8.31 7.39
CA TYR A 77 12.34 -7.26 6.38
C TYR A 77 12.77 -7.82 5.02
N GLU A 78 13.82 -8.64 4.99
CA GLU A 78 14.29 -9.30 3.75
C GLU A 78 13.18 -10.17 3.13
N THR A 79 12.43 -10.90 3.94
CA THR A 79 11.32 -11.72 3.44
C THR A 79 10.16 -10.88 2.92
N PHE A 80 9.86 -9.78 3.61
CA PHE A 80 8.84 -8.82 3.19
C PHE A 80 9.22 -8.19 1.85
N GLU A 81 10.44 -7.67 1.71
CA GLU A 81 10.99 -7.13 0.46
C GLU A 81 10.87 -8.13 -0.70
N LEU A 82 11.35 -9.38 -0.50
CA LEU A 82 11.29 -10.42 -1.52
C LEU A 82 9.87 -10.74 -1.99
N ARG A 83 8.88 -10.68 -1.09
CA ARG A 83 7.47 -10.89 -1.47
C ARG A 83 6.89 -9.70 -2.21
N ILE A 84 7.27 -8.49 -1.84
CA ILE A 84 6.80 -7.29 -2.53
C ILE A 84 7.17 -7.30 -4.02
N GLU A 85 8.29 -7.91 -4.41
CA GLU A 85 8.67 -8.11 -5.82
C GLU A 85 7.57 -8.83 -6.65
N ASP A 86 6.73 -9.64 -6.02
CA ASP A 86 5.64 -10.39 -6.67
C ASP A 86 4.33 -9.58 -6.84
N VAL A 87 4.33 -8.26 -6.54
CA VAL A 87 3.14 -7.38 -6.60
C VAL A 87 2.45 -7.35 -7.98
N ASN A 88 3.19 -7.63 -9.06
CA ASN A 88 2.63 -7.74 -10.41
C ASN A 88 1.50 -8.80 -10.52
N GLY A 89 1.42 -9.74 -9.59
CA GLY A 89 0.39 -10.77 -9.56
C GLY A 89 -1.02 -10.28 -9.17
N VAL A 90 -1.17 -9.06 -8.64
CA VAL A 90 -2.47 -8.55 -8.14
C VAL A 90 -3.11 -7.46 -9.00
N ILE A 91 -2.36 -6.89 -9.94
CA ILE A 91 -2.85 -5.82 -10.81
C ILE A 91 -3.62 -6.38 -12.03
N ALA A 92 -4.63 -5.63 -12.47
CA ALA A 92 -5.38 -5.94 -13.69
C ALA A 92 -4.72 -5.33 -14.94
N GLY A 93 -3.91 -4.27 -14.76
CA GLY A 93 -3.07 -3.69 -15.81
C GLY A 93 -2.01 -4.66 -16.34
N SER A 94 -1.47 -4.35 -17.52
CA SER A 94 -0.35 -5.09 -18.12
C SER A 94 0.98 -4.33 -17.99
N HIS A 95 1.09 -3.46 -16.97
CA HIS A 95 2.32 -2.75 -16.67
C HIS A 95 3.21 -3.62 -15.78
N ASP A 96 4.52 -3.56 -15.99
CA ASP A 96 5.49 -4.20 -15.13
C ASP A 96 5.86 -3.22 -14.01
N LEU A 97 5.40 -3.52 -12.79
CA LEU A 97 5.80 -2.84 -11.56
C LEU A 97 7.20 -3.29 -11.16
N ASP A 98 8.01 -2.32 -10.78
CA ASP A 98 9.33 -2.52 -10.17
C ASP A 98 9.29 -1.84 -8.80
N PRO A 99 8.77 -2.51 -7.75
CA PRO A 99 8.63 -1.90 -6.44
C PRO A 99 9.99 -1.74 -5.76
N ASP A 100 10.24 -0.57 -5.18
CA ASP A 100 11.38 -0.29 -4.30
C ASP A 100 10.92 -0.42 -2.85
N VAL A 101 11.66 -1.21 -2.06
CA VAL A 101 11.41 -1.36 -0.62
C VAL A 101 12.61 -0.87 0.14
N ARG A 102 12.39 0.09 1.04
CA ARG A 102 13.49 0.75 1.75
C ARG A 102 13.13 1.04 3.19
N ARG A 103 14.05 0.71 4.09
CA ARG A 103 13.93 1.01 5.52
C ARG A 103 14.18 2.49 5.80
N VAL A 104 13.23 3.14 6.47
CA VAL A 104 13.30 4.54 6.92
C VAL A 104 12.93 4.59 8.39
N GLY A 105 13.96 4.66 9.24
CA GLY A 105 13.76 4.65 10.69
C GLY A 105 13.04 3.38 11.15
N GLU A 106 11.86 3.55 11.71
CA GLU A 106 11.00 2.50 12.25
C GLU A 106 9.97 1.98 11.23
N GLU A 107 10.12 2.33 9.95
CA GLU A 107 9.19 1.96 8.87
C GLU A 107 9.92 1.27 7.72
N ALA A 108 9.24 0.33 7.06
CA ALA A 108 9.56 -0.11 5.70
C ALA A 108 8.64 0.66 4.74
N VAL A 109 9.25 1.33 3.75
CA VAL A 109 8.53 2.13 2.76
C VAL A 109 8.57 1.40 1.43
N VAL A 110 7.41 1.01 0.93
CA VAL A 110 7.21 0.43 -0.39
C VAL A 110 6.82 1.54 -1.35
N GLN A 111 7.52 1.65 -2.48
CA GLN A 111 7.19 2.60 -3.53
C GLN A 111 7.11 1.89 -4.88
N THR A 112 6.10 2.20 -5.67
CA THR A 112 6.05 1.75 -7.06
C THR A 112 5.32 2.77 -7.92
N THR A 113 5.68 2.83 -9.20
CA THR A 113 5.11 3.76 -10.16
C THR A 113 4.65 3.00 -11.38
N PHE A 114 3.46 3.33 -11.87
CA PHE A 114 2.95 2.80 -13.13
C PHE A 114 2.13 3.82 -13.89
N VAL A 115 1.91 3.53 -15.16
CA VAL A 115 1.20 4.42 -16.09
C VAL A 115 0.02 3.69 -16.68
N ASP A 116 -1.15 4.32 -16.65
CA ASP A 116 -2.35 3.81 -17.28
C ASP A 116 -3.14 4.90 -18.02
N ILE A 117 -3.72 4.55 -19.16
CA ILE A 117 -4.62 5.42 -19.93
C ILE A 117 -6.06 5.41 -19.38
N ASN A 118 -6.45 4.32 -18.72
CA ASN A 118 -7.73 4.13 -18.07
C ASN A 118 -7.59 4.46 -16.58
N GLU A 119 -8.09 5.64 -16.20
CA GLU A 119 -8.00 6.13 -14.84
C GLU A 119 -8.67 5.22 -13.81
N ARG A 120 -9.75 4.50 -14.18
CA ARG A 120 -10.44 3.62 -13.24
C ARG A 120 -9.60 2.41 -12.91
N ARG A 121 -9.06 1.75 -13.94
CA ARG A 121 -8.15 0.63 -13.75
C ARG A 121 -6.90 1.07 -12.98
N GLY A 122 -6.36 2.25 -13.26
CA GLY A 122 -5.22 2.75 -12.51
C GLY A 122 -5.52 2.98 -11.03
N VAL A 123 -6.70 3.50 -10.68
CA VAL A 123 -7.13 3.60 -9.27
C VAL A 123 -7.35 2.22 -8.64
N ASP A 124 -7.98 1.29 -9.37
CA ASP A 124 -8.19 -0.09 -8.92
C ASP A 124 -6.84 -0.78 -8.63
N ASP A 125 -5.87 -0.66 -9.55
CA ASP A 125 -4.53 -1.23 -9.43
C ASP A 125 -3.74 -0.59 -8.28
N ALA A 126 -3.86 0.73 -8.09
CA ALA A 126 -3.23 1.41 -6.94
C ALA A 126 -3.79 0.91 -5.60
N GLY A 127 -5.10 0.69 -5.52
CA GLY A 127 -5.72 0.06 -4.35
C GLY A 127 -5.24 -1.37 -4.12
N ALA A 128 -5.15 -2.16 -5.19
CA ALA A 128 -4.68 -3.53 -5.13
C ALA A 128 -3.22 -3.63 -4.63
N VAL A 129 -2.34 -2.70 -5.04
CA VAL A 129 -0.98 -2.61 -4.51
C VAL A 129 -1.00 -2.37 -2.99
N ILE A 130 -1.79 -1.41 -2.51
CA ILE A 130 -1.89 -1.11 -1.07
C ILE A 130 -2.39 -2.32 -0.28
N ASP A 131 -3.44 -2.97 -0.77
CA ASP A 131 -4.00 -4.18 -0.14
C ASP A 131 -2.99 -5.34 -0.15
N TYR A 132 -2.18 -5.46 -1.20
CA TYR A 132 -1.10 -6.45 -1.29
C TYR A 132 0.02 -6.20 -0.28
N VAL A 133 0.41 -4.94 -0.07
CA VAL A 133 1.38 -4.57 0.96
C VAL A 133 0.85 -4.94 2.36
N GLU A 134 -0.41 -4.60 2.66
CA GLU A 134 -1.04 -4.99 3.93
C GLU A 134 -1.08 -6.51 4.12
N GLY A 135 -1.50 -7.25 3.09
CA GLY A 135 -1.54 -8.71 3.11
C GLY A 135 -0.17 -9.32 3.36
N THR A 136 0.86 -8.84 2.64
CA THR A 136 2.25 -9.30 2.77
C THR A 136 2.78 -9.04 4.18
N TYR A 137 2.46 -7.88 4.76
CA TYR A 137 2.81 -7.57 6.15
C TYR A 137 2.18 -8.57 7.13
N VAL A 138 0.87 -8.83 6.98
CA VAL A 138 0.12 -9.75 7.85
C VAL A 138 0.67 -11.18 7.75
N GLU A 139 1.00 -11.63 6.55
CA GLU A 139 1.62 -12.94 6.32
C GLU A 139 3.03 -13.04 6.93
N GLY A 140 3.69 -11.91 7.17
CA GLY A 140 4.99 -11.81 7.83
C GLY A 140 4.92 -11.81 9.36
N ILE A 141 3.73 -11.71 9.97
CA ILE A 141 3.58 -11.66 11.44
C ILE A 141 4.12 -12.93 12.08
N ILE A 142 5.05 -12.77 13.02
CA ILE A 142 5.69 -13.86 13.75
C ILE A 142 4.88 -14.20 15.00
N PRO A 143 4.41 -15.47 15.16
CA PRO A 143 3.71 -15.89 16.36
C PRO A 143 4.59 -15.82 17.62
N GLY A 144 3.98 -15.52 18.76
CA GLY A 144 4.64 -15.50 20.07
C GLY A 144 5.05 -14.11 20.57
N TYR A 145 4.95 -13.08 19.72
CA TYR A 145 5.08 -11.68 20.12
C TYR A 145 3.73 -11.08 20.52
N GLU A 146 3.78 -10.15 21.47
CA GLU A 146 2.65 -9.28 21.81
C GLU A 146 2.70 -8.03 20.93
N TYR A 147 1.75 -7.92 20.00
CA TYR A 147 1.67 -6.79 19.08
C TYR A 147 0.79 -5.67 19.62
N THR A 148 1.11 -4.43 19.23
CA THR A 148 0.33 -3.22 19.48
C THR A 148 -0.35 -2.72 18.20
N GLU A 149 -1.00 -1.55 18.25
CA GLU A 149 -1.59 -0.93 17.06
C GLU A 149 -0.51 -0.55 16.03
N PRO A 150 -0.81 -0.60 14.71
CA PRO A 150 -2.11 -0.95 14.11
C PRO A 150 -2.36 -2.46 13.95
N VAL A 151 -1.40 -3.31 14.31
CA VAL A 151 -1.43 -4.76 14.03
C VAL A 151 -2.58 -5.46 14.75
N THR A 152 -2.88 -5.07 15.99
CA THR A 152 -4.01 -5.59 16.77
C THR A 152 -5.35 -5.39 16.08
N SER A 153 -5.57 -4.23 15.46
CA SER A 153 -6.77 -3.95 14.66
C SER A 153 -6.85 -4.85 13.43
N ILE A 154 -5.75 -4.99 12.68
CA ILE A 154 -5.68 -5.83 11.48
C ILE A 154 -6.02 -7.30 11.83
N LEU A 155 -5.37 -7.85 12.86
CA LEU A 155 -5.60 -9.22 13.31
C LEU A 155 -7.05 -9.44 13.80
N SER A 156 -7.66 -8.41 14.39
CA SER A 156 -9.07 -8.47 14.81
C SER A 156 -10.01 -8.56 13.61
N ARG A 157 -9.82 -7.70 12.59
CA ARG A 157 -10.61 -7.74 11.34
C ARG A 157 -10.48 -9.08 10.62
N ALA A 158 -9.27 -9.64 10.55
CA ALA A 158 -9.05 -10.94 9.92
C ALA A 158 -9.80 -12.08 10.64
N ARG A 159 -9.85 -12.05 11.98
CA ARG A 159 -10.62 -13.01 12.79
C ARG A 159 -12.13 -12.87 12.57
N ASP A 160 -12.64 -11.66 12.50
CA ASP A 160 -14.07 -11.39 12.26
C ASP A 160 -14.51 -11.87 10.86
N ALA A 161 -13.66 -11.67 9.85
CA ALA A 161 -13.88 -12.16 8.50
C ALA A 161 -13.89 -13.70 8.45
N ALA A 162 -12.96 -14.36 9.16
CA ALA A 162 -12.91 -15.82 9.26
C ALA A 162 -14.09 -16.42 10.06
N GLY A 163 -14.60 -15.70 11.07
CA GLY A 163 -15.71 -16.13 11.91
C GLY A 163 -17.09 -16.03 11.26
N THR A 164 -17.21 -15.29 10.16
CA THR A 164 -18.48 -15.09 9.41
C THR A 164 -18.70 -16.17 8.33
N GLY A 165 -17.75 -17.08 8.15
CA GLY A 165 -17.91 -18.25 7.28
C GLY A 165 -18.63 -19.41 7.97
N PHE A 166 -19.96 -19.34 8.10
CA PHE A 166 -20.83 -20.48 8.40
C PHE A 166 -22.04 -20.51 7.46
#